data_AF-A0A3N5SW18-F1
#
_entry.id   AF-A0A3N5SW18-F1
#
_cell.length_a   1.000
_cell.length_b   1.000
_cell.length_c   1.000
_cell.angle_alpha   90.00
_cell.angle_beta   90.00
_cell.angle_gamma   90.00
#
_symmetry.space_group_name_H-M   'P 1'
#
loop_
_entity.id
_entity.type
_entity.pdbx_description
1 polymer ?
#
loop_
_entity_poly.entity_id
_entity_poly.type
_entity_poly.pdbx_seq_one_letter_code
_entity_poly.pdbx_strand_id
1 'polypeptide(L)'
;KLARTFSSPDPGMSTDDLVSQLLQSQGSSIVISGSNDTGIQLIVNAINVMLGNYGNTIDLGTPLLSRKGRDAETYALIERIRNNQVGGVIFYDVNPVYDFPLGEELEQLITQCELVVSLATHKNETAEASQYVCPDNHFLESWNDAEIKPGMLTLSQPAIRQLFPTRQAQESLLIWSGNPIPFQQYLKTNWRENMFANTGEGFENFWIKCLQDGVYNKNVNRKSQPAFQSTGLEEAFADFPGNSNKFELSFYYKVGPGSGKHANNPWLQELPDPVTRSAWDNYLCVSPGDASANDWKTGDLVSVDNKITIPVFVQPGQAKGTLSVALGYGRKAAGKAGEGVGQNFASFVRAEKGNRQNITSIESVTKTGGTYSLALTQMHHSMEGRAIIRSAPMREFLKDPAAGNEMHSEITKTNTSIYPKHVYKGHHWGMAIDLSKCTGCSACVVACTVENNVPVVGRKEVLRSHEMHWIRIDRYYEGEAENPEVYRQPVLCQHCDNAPCENVCPVAATTHSDEG
;
A
#
# COMPACT_ATOMS: atom_id res chain seq x y z
N LYS A 1 -4.11 -35.54 -15.32
CA LYS A 1 -3.61 -36.42 -14.23
C LYS A 1 -2.60 -35.71 -13.28
N LEU A 2 -2.58 -34.38 -13.22
CA LEU A 2 -1.74 -33.58 -12.32
C LEU A 2 -2.58 -32.60 -11.48
N ALA A 3 -3.81 -32.97 -11.14
CA ALA A 3 -4.59 -32.21 -10.16
C ALA A 3 -4.08 -32.61 -8.77
N ARG A 4 -3.18 -31.82 -8.20
CA ARG A 4 -2.91 -31.84 -6.76
C ARG A 4 -3.86 -30.82 -6.14
N THR A 5 -4.76 -31.29 -5.30
CA THR A 5 -5.70 -30.45 -4.55
C THR A 5 -4.91 -29.75 -3.44
N PHE A 6 -4.83 -28.43 -3.48
CA PHE A 6 -4.31 -27.62 -2.39
C PHE A 6 -5.48 -27.23 -1.48
N SER A 7 -5.39 -27.55 -0.19
CA SER A 7 -6.39 -27.11 0.79
C SER A 7 -6.03 -25.71 1.27
N SER A 8 -6.75 -24.70 0.75
CA SER A 8 -6.97 -23.45 1.50
C SER A 8 -7.87 -23.76 2.70
N PRO A 9 -7.78 -23.04 3.83
CA PRO A 9 -8.90 -22.97 4.77
C PRO A 9 -10.18 -22.64 3.97
N ASP A 10 -11.21 -23.46 4.20
CA ASP A 10 -12.40 -23.63 3.35
C ASP A 10 -13.03 -22.29 2.95
N PRO A 11 -12.92 -21.83 1.69
CA PRO A 11 -13.55 -20.60 1.25
C PRO A 11 -15.06 -20.78 0.98
N GLY A 12 -15.66 -21.90 1.40
CA GLY A 12 -17.02 -22.29 1.04
C GLY A 12 -17.16 -22.70 -0.43
N MET A 13 -16.03 -22.93 -1.12
CA MET A 13 -15.98 -23.33 -2.53
C MET A 13 -14.78 -24.27 -2.77
N SER A 14 -15.03 -25.45 -3.34
CA SER A 14 -13.96 -26.37 -3.72
C SER A 14 -13.10 -25.78 -4.83
N THR A 15 -11.81 -26.14 -4.87
CA THR A 15 -10.92 -25.82 -6.00
C THR A 15 -11.52 -26.31 -7.33
N ASP A 16 -12.23 -27.44 -7.33
CA ASP A 16 -12.88 -27.98 -8.52
C ASP A 16 -14.06 -27.10 -9.00
N ASP A 17 -14.80 -26.51 -8.05
CA ASP A 17 -15.89 -25.58 -8.37
C ASP A 17 -15.34 -24.26 -8.92
N LEU A 18 -14.26 -23.75 -8.33
CA LEU A 18 -13.57 -22.55 -8.82
C LEU A 18 -13.04 -22.76 -10.25
N VAL A 19 -12.41 -23.90 -10.51
CA VAL A 19 -11.94 -24.26 -11.86
C VAL A 19 -13.11 -24.33 -12.83
N SER A 20 -14.23 -24.94 -12.43
CA SER A 20 -15.43 -25.02 -13.25
C SER A 20 -16.00 -23.64 -13.60
N GLN A 21 -16.03 -22.71 -12.65
CA GLN A 21 -16.49 -21.33 -12.89
C GLN A 21 -15.53 -20.55 -13.80
N LEU A 22 -14.21 -20.72 -13.63
CA LEU A 22 -13.22 -20.11 -14.51
C LEU A 22 -13.37 -20.61 -15.95
N LEU A 23 -13.58 -21.92 -16.14
CA LEU A 23 -13.82 -22.52 -17.44
C LEU A 23 -15.14 -22.06 -18.08
N GLN A 24 -16.17 -21.77 -17.28
CA GLN A 24 -17.42 -21.17 -17.78
C GLN A 24 -17.26 -19.69 -18.16
N SER A 25 -16.25 -19.01 -17.63
CA SER A 25 -16.00 -17.56 -17.79
C SER A 25 -14.74 -17.27 -18.61
N GLN A 26 -14.40 -18.14 -19.57
CA GLN A 26 -13.23 -17.96 -20.43
C GLN A 26 -13.25 -16.61 -21.16
N GLY A 27 -12.11 -15.94 -21.22
CA GLY A 27 -11.95 -14.61 -21.83
C GLY A 27 -12.57 -13.46 -21.02
N SER A 28 -13.32 -13.73 -19.95
CA SER A 28 -13.88 -12.73 -19.02
C SER A 28 -13.51 -13.01 -17.56
N SER A 29 -12.49 -13.83 -17.34
CA SER A 29 -11.93 -14.17 -16.03
C SER A 29 -10.49 -13.69 -15.94
N ILE A 30 -9.88 -13.81 -14.76
CA ILE A 30 -8.46 -13.54 -14.56
C ILE A 30 -7.93 -14.36 -13.37
N VAL A 31 -6.70 -14.86 -13.49
CA VAL A 31 -5.95 -15.45 -12.38
C VAL A 31 -4.73 -14.58 -12.13
N ILE A 32 -4.51 -14.17 -10.89
CA ILE A 32 -3.40 -13.30 -10.48
C ILE A 32 -2.66 -13.91 -9.29
N SER A 33 -1.35 -13.64 -9.19
CA SER A 33 -0.55 -13.97 -8.01
C SER A 33 0.38 -12.82 -7.68
N GLY A 34 0.46 -12.48 -6.40
CA GLY A 34 1.40 -11.49 -5.86
C GLY A 34 2.79 -12.06 -5.54
N SER A 35 3.09 -13.31 -5.94
CA SER A 35 4.40 -13.92 -5.72
C SER A 35 5.47 -13.31 -6.63
N ASN A 36 6.69 -13.12 -6.10
CA ASN A 36 7.86 -12.72 -6.88
C ASN A 36 8.69 -13.93 -7.38
N ASP A 37 8.10 -15.13 -7.33
CA ASP A 37 8.68 -16.35 -7.90
C ASP A 37 8.31 -16.51 -9.40
N THR A 38 9.33 -16.65 -10.24
CA THR A 38 9.15 -16.76 -11.70
C THR A 38 8.39 -18.03 -12.10
N GLY A 39 8.55 -19.14 -11.37
CA GLY A 39 7.84 -20.39 -11.64
C GLY A 39 6.34 -20.27 -11.38
N ILE A 40 5.96 -19.67 -10.24
CA ILE A 40 4.56 -19.36 -9.92
C ILE A 40 3.96 -18.42 -10.97
N GLN A 41 4.67 -17.36 -11.36
CA GLN A 41 4.21 -16.45 -12.42
C GLN A 41 4.06 -17.17 -13.77
N LEU A 42 4.95 -18.11 -14.11
CA LEU A 42 4.85 -18.92 -15.33
C LEU A 42 3.59 -19.81 -15.32
N ILE A 43 3.27 -20.42 -14.18
CA ILE A 43 2.04 -21.22 -14.00
C ILE A 43 0.79 -20.34 -14.15
N VAL A 44 0.76 -19.17 -13.48
CA VAL A 44 -0.36 -18.21 -13.59
C VAL A 44 -0.55 -17.74 -15.03
N ASN A 45 0.56 -17.47 -15.74
CA ASN A 45 0.51 -17.10 -17.14
C ASN A 45 -0.05 -18.24 -18.00
N ALA A 46 0.37 -19.48 -17.77
CA ALA A 46 -0.15 -20.66 -18.47
C ALA A 46 -1.66 -20.81 -18.27
N ILE A 47 -2.15 -20.66 -17.03
CA ILE A 47 -3.59 -20.73 -16.72
C ILE A 47 -4.36 -19.64 -17.49
N ASN A 48 -3.88 -18.39 -17.49
CA ASN A 48 -4.54 -17.31 -18.23
C ASN A 48 -4.52 -17.51 -19.76
N VAL A 49 -3.49 -18.17 -20.30
CA VAL A 49 -3.49 -18.59 -21.72
C VAL A 49 -4.59 -19.62 -21.96
N MET A 50 -4.69 -20.64 -21.10
CA MET A 50 -5.73 -21.68 -21.21
C MET A 50 -7.15 -21.11 -21.09
N LEU A 51 -7.32 -20.06 -20.28
CA LEU A 51 -8.59 -19.36 -20.11
C LEU A 51 -8.89 -18.34 -21.22
N GLY A 52 -7.97 -18.12 -22.17
CA GLY A 52 -8.16 -17.14 -23.24
C GLY A 52 -8.17 -15.69 -22.77
N ASN A 53 -7.51 -15.39 -21.65
CA ASN A 53 -7.58 -14.07 -21.02
C ASN A 53 -6.67 -13.04 -21.70
N TYR A 54 -5.58 -13.46 -22.36
CA TYR A 54 -4.70 -12.57 -23.11
C TYR A 54 -5.39 -12.01 -24.36
N GLY A 55 -5.42 -10.68 -24.48
CA GLY A 55 -6.14 -9.96 -25.54
C GLY A 55 -7.60 -9.63 -25.21
N ASN A 56 -8.17 -10.23 -24.16
CA ASN A 56 -9.51 -9.93 -23.66
C ASN A 56 -9.46 -9.20 -22.32
N THR A 57 -9.15 -9.91 -21.24
CA THR A 57 -9.02 -9.35 -19.87
C THR A 57 -7.61 -8.80 -19.60
N ILE A 58 -6.57 -9.44 -20.15
CA ILE A 58 -5.17 -9.06 -19.96
C ILE A 58 -4.63 -8.41 -21.23
N ASP A 59 -4.20 -7.15 -21.12
CA ASP A 59 -3.54 -6.43 -22.21
C ASP A 59 -2.04 -6.23 -21.94
N LEU A 60 -1.20 -6.89 -22.74
CA LEU A 60 0.26 -6.70 -22.73
C LEU A 60 0.73 -5.60 -23.71
N GLY A 61 -0.17 -5.04 -24.51
CA GLY A 61 0.15 -4.00 -25.49
C GLY A 61 0.36 -2.62 -24.87
N THR A 62 -0.18 -2.38 -23.67
CA THR A 62 -0.09 -1.11 -22.92
C THR A 62 0.37 -1.31 -21.48
N PRO A 63 1.56 -1.89 -21.24
CA PRO A 63 2.03 -2.24 -19.90
C PRO A 63 2.20 -1.00 -19.02
N LEU A 64 2.00 -1.16 -17.72
CA LEU A 64 2.41 -0.16 -16.73
C LEU A 64 3.93 -0.13 -16.64
N LEU A 65 4.52 1.07 -16.70
CA LEU A 65 5.96 1.29 -16.66
C LEU A 65 6.49 1.61 -15.25
N SER A 66 5.65 1.45 -14.22
CA SER A 66 5.94 1.81 -12.82
C SER A 66 6.86 0.84 -12.08
N ARG A 67 7.16 -0.33 -12.66
CA ARG A 67 8.05 -1.36 -12.08
C ARG A 67 8.96 -1.93 -13.17
N LYS A 68 10.25 -1.63 -13.08
CA LYS A 68 11.30 -2.09 -14.01
C LYS A 68 12.57 -2.58 -13.31
N GLY A 69 12.56 -2.63 -11.98
CA GLY A 69 13.71 -3.07 -11.19
C GLY A 69 13.98 -4.56 -11.37
N ARG A 70 15.25 -4.94 -11.28
CA ARG A 70 15.71 -6.33 -11.33
C ARG A 70 16.58 -6.60 -10.12
N ASP A 71 16.07 -7.42 -9.19
CA ASP A 71 16.76 -7.68 -7.92
C ASP A 71 18.18 -8.23 -8.16
N ALA A 72 18.34 -9.14 -9.14
CA ALA A 72 19.64 -9.69 -9.54
C ALA A 72 20.70 -8.65 -9.91
N GLU A 73 20.31 -7.51 -10.51
CA GLU A 73 21.25 -6.43 -10.86
C GLU A 73 21.73 -5.68 -9.62
N THR A 74 20.87 -5.52 -8.62
CA THR A 74 21.24 -4.96 -7.32
C THR A 74 22.20 -5.87 -6.56
N TYR A 75 21.95 -7.18 -6.53
CA TYR A 75 22.89 -8.15 -5.94
C TYR A 75 24.24 -8.14 -6.69
N ALA A 76 24.21 -8.11 -8.02
CA ALA A 76 25.43 -8.02 -8.82
C ALA A 76 26.23 -6.73 -8.57
N LEU A 77 25.55 -5.60 -8.30
CA LEU A 77 26.23 -4.36 -7.89
C LEU A 77 26.99 -4.55 -6.57
N ILE A 78 26.38 -5.20 -5.58
CA ILE A 78 27.02 -5.45 -4.28
C ILE A 78 28.26 -6.34 -4.43
N GLU A 79 28.16 -7.39 -5.24
CA GLU A 79 29.33 -8.23 -5.57
C GLU A 79 30.45 -7.43 -6.22
N ARG A 80 30.12 -6.50 -7.12
CA ARG A 80 31.12 -5.63 -7.77
C ARG A 80 31.77 -4.67 -6.78
N ILE A 81 31.00 -4.11 -5.83
CA ILE A 81 31.56 -3.28 -4.75
C ILE A 81 32.50 -4.13 -3.89
N ARG A 82 32.07 -5.32 -3.45
CA ARG A 82 32.88 -6.23 -2.64
C ARG A 82 34.22 -6.60 -3.29
N ASN A 83 34.23 -6.68 -4.62
CA ASN A 83 35.42 -6.99 -5.41
C ASN A 83 36.23 -5.75 -5.84
N ASN A 84 35.96 -4.57 -5.27
CA ASN A 84 36.61 -3.29 -5.62
C ASN A 84 36.52 -2.92 -7.12
N GLN A 85 35.43 -3.32 -7.79
CA GLN A 85 35.19 -3.04 -9.22
C GLN A 85 34.32 -1.80 -9.46
N VAL A 86 34.02 -1.03 -8.42
CA VAL A 86 33.17 0.16 -8.45
C VAL A 86 33.92 1.34 -7.86
N GLY A 87 34.35 2.27 -8.70
CA GLY A 87 35.04 3.50 -8.27
C GLY A 87 34.09 4.50 -7.59
N GLY A 88 32.80 4.52 -7.95
CA GLY A 88 31.83 5.38 -7.27
C GLY A 88 30.38 4.99 -7.49
N VAL A 89 29.52 5.43 -6.56
CA VAL A 89 28.08 5.15 -6.53
C VAL A 89 27.30 6.44 -6.27
N ILE A 90 26.22 6.65 -7.04
CA ILE A 90 25.25 7.73 -6.82
C ILE A 90 23.90 7.09 -6.48
N PHE A 91 23.40 7.34 -5.28
CA PHE A 91 22.08 6.91 -4.83
C PHE A 91 21.06 8.01 -5.11
N TYR A 92 20.14 7.78 -6.05
CA TYR A 92 19.07 8.73 -6.37
C TYR A 92 17.74 8.31 -5.73
N ASP A 93 17.30 9.07 -4.71
CA ASP A 93 16.01 8.90 -4.02
C ASP A 93 15.69 7.45 -3.60
N VAL A 94 16.72 6.73 -3.15
CA VAL A 94 16.66 5.35 -2.63
C VAL A 94 17.35 5.26 -1.27
N ASN A 95 17.00 4.23 -0.48
CA ASN A 95 17.55 4.03 0.87
C ASN A 95 18.00 2.57 1.12
N PRO A 96 18.87 2.00 0.27
CA PRO A 96 19.25 0.58 0.34
C PRO A 96 20.00 0.18 1.62
N VAL A 97 20.60 1.11 2.38
CA VAL A 97 21.17 0.76 3.70
C VAL A 97 20.07 0.32 4.67
N TYR A 98 18.85 0.81 4.47
CA TYR A 98 17.69 0.51 5.31
C TYR A 98 16.80 -0.60 4.73
N ASP A 99 16.40 -0.49 3.46
CA ASP A 99 15.33 -1.32 2.86
C ASP A 99 15.85 -2.54 2.06
N PHE A 100 17.17 -2.66 1.88
CA PHE A 100 17.77 -3.80 1.21
C PHE A 100 18.14 -4.92 2.20
N PRO A 101 18.00 -6.21 1.84
CA PRO A 101 18.31 -7.30 2.77
C PRO A 101 19.75 -7.34 3.27
N LEU A 102 20.71 -6.92 2.44
CA LEU A 102 22.13 -6.79 2.81
C LEU A 102 22.48 -5.34 3.18
N GLY A 103 21.53 -4.56 3.68
CA GLY A 103 21.71 -3.13 3.96
C GLY A 103 22.87 -2.82 4.92
N GLU A 104 23.02 -3.61 6.00
CA GLU A 104 24.13 -3.48 6.95
C GLU A 104 25.49 -3.80 6.32
N GLU A 105 25.53 -4.79 5.42
CA GLU A 105 26.75 -5.10 4.67
C GLU A 105 27.07 -3.98 3.68
N LEU A 106 26.05 -3.48 2.97
CA LEU A 106 26.20 -2.39 2.02
C LEU A 106 26.74 -1.13 2.69
N GLU A 107 26.26 -0.79 3.89
CA GLU A 107 26.76 0.34 4.69
C GLU A 107 28.27 0.28 4.90
N GLN A 108 28.81 -0.92 5.14
CA GLN A 108 30.25 -1.14 5.30
C GLN A 108 30.99 -1.11 3.97
N LEU A 109 30.43 -1.77 2.94
CA LEU A 109 31.06 -1.92 1.64
C LEU A 109 31.21 -0.60 0.88
N ILE A 110 30.24 0.31 0.94
CA ILE A 110 30.32 1.57 0.19
C ILE A 110 31.47 2.46 0.66
N THR A 111 32.02 2.26 1.86
CA THR A 111 33.21 2.97 2.34
C THR A 111 34.47 2.68 1.52
N GLN A 112 34.46 1.59 0.74
CA GLN A 112 35.56 1.19 -0.15
C GLN A 112 35.52 1.95 -1.49
N CYS A 113 34.37 2.51 -1.88
CA CYS A 113 34.24 3.29 -3.10
C CYS A 113 34.93 4.66 -2.95
N GLU A 114 35.61 5.12 -3.99
CA GLU A 114 36.28 6.43 -3.99
C GLU A 114 35.26 7.59 -3.91
N LEU A 115 34.06 7.39 -4.47
CA LEU A 115 33.00 8.38 -4.47
C LEU A 115 31.66 7.76 -4.07
N VAL A 116 31.01 8.30 -3.04
CA VAL A 116 29.64 7.93 -2.66
C VAL A 116 28.78 9.18 -2.49
N VAL A 117 27.76 9.32 -3.34
CA VAL A 117 26.88 10.49 -3.35
C VAL A 117 25.44 10.05 -3.10
N SER A 118 24.74 10.75 -2.21
CA SER A 118 23.30 10.64 -2.01
C SER A 118 22.58 11.86 -2.57
N LEU A 119 21.60 11.61 -3.42
CA LEU A 119 20.63 12.57 -3.97
C LEU A 119 19.24 12.35 -3.33
N ALA A 120 19.20 12.09 -2.03
CA ALA A 120 17.94 11.96 -1.29
C ALA A 120 17.34 13.33 -0.97
N THR A 121 16.01 13.45 -0.97
CA THR A 121 15.32 14.71 -0.60
C THR A 121 15.46 15.07 0.88
N HIS A 122 15.71 14.07 1.73
CA HIS A 122 15.88 14.22 3.17
C HIS A 122 17.01 13.31 3.65
N LYS A 123 17.58 13.62 4.81
CA LYS A 123 18.55 12.75 5.47
C LYS A 123 17.92 11.38 5.75
N ASN A 124 18.58 10.32 5.30
CA ASN A 124 18.21 8.93 5.52
C ASN A 124 19.47 8.08 5.80
N GLU A 125 19.29 6.80 6.11
CA GLU A 125 20.37 5.89 6.48
C GLU A 125 21.45 5.79 5.37
N THR A 126 21.05 5.68 4.10
CA THR A 126 22.00 5.70 2.98
C THR A 126 22.72 7.04 2.85
N ALA A 127 22.03 8.17 3.06
CA ALA A 127 22.65 9.50 3.02
C ALA A 127 23.64 9.70 4.16
N GLU A 128 23.37 9.16 5.35
CA GLU A 128 24.29 9.18 6.49
C GLU A 128 25.56 8.37 6.23
N ALA A 129 25.43 7.26 5.52
CA ALA A 129 26.56 6.43 5.12
C ALA A 129 27.29 6.96 3.86
N SER A 130 26.77 8.00 3.21
CA SER A 130 27.36 8.59 1.99
C SER A 130 28.40 9.67 2.31
N GLN A 131 29.42 9.81 1.46
CA GLN A 131 30.44 10.85 1.61
C GLN A 131 29.89 12.25 1.31
N TYR A 132 29.06 12.35 0.26
CA TYR A 132 28.41 13.59 -0.16
C TYR A 132 26.90 13.45 -0.05
N VAL A 133 26.28 14.37 0.67
CA VAL A 133 24.82 14.51 0.73
C VAL A 133 24.44 15.74 -0.10
N CYS A 134 23.75 15.50 -1.20
CA CYS A 134 23.33 16.52 -2.15
C CYS A 134 21.79 16.51 -2.23
N PRO A 135 21.09 17.25 -1.36
CA PRO A 135 19.65 17.11 -1.23
C PRO A 135 18.91 17.48 -2.52
N ASP A 136 18.07 16.56 -3.00
CA ASP A 136 17.15 16.79 -4.10
C ASP A 136 15.95 17.65 -3.63
N ASN A 137 15.30 18.29 -4.59
CA ASN A 137 14.07 19.04 -4.37
C ASN A 137 12.89 18.12 -4.06
N HIS A 138 11.87 18.63 -3.36
CA HIS A 138 10.57 17.97 -3.37
C HIS A 138 9.92 18.09 -4.77
N PHE A 139 9.05 17.15 -5.16
CA PHE A 139 8.44 17.16 -6.49
C PHE A 139 7.60 18.44 -6.75
N LEU A 140 7.01 19.02 -5.70
CA LEU A 140 6.28 20.30 -5.76
C LEU A 140 7.19 21.53 -6.00
N GLU A 141 8.50 21.36 -5.95
CA GLU A 141 9.51 22.40 -6.19
C GLU A 141 10.29 22.14 -7.50
N SER A 142 9.89 21.12 -8.27
CA SER A 142 10.66 20.60 -9.40
C SER A 142 9.87 20.58 -10.69
N TRP A 143 10.58 20.78 -11.81
CA TRP A 143 10.07 20.39 -13.12
C TRP A 143 10.38 18.91 -13.34
N ASN A 144 9.45 18.14 -13.87
CA ASN A 144 9.73 16.76 -14.25
C ASN A 144 8.73 16.25 -15.29
N ASP A 145 8.99 15.08 -15.84
CA ASP A 145 8.01 14.31 -16.60
C ASP A 145 7.98 12.83 -16.18
N ALA A 146 6.91 12.14 -16.52
CA ALA A 146 6.79 10.71 -16.31
C ALA A 146 5.96 10.07 -17.42
N GLU A 147 6.26 8.81 -17.75
CA GLU A 147 5.47 7.99 -18.65
C GLU A 147 4.97 6.76 -17.88
N ILE A 148 3.70 6.76 -17.47
CA ILE A 148 3.11 5.67 -16.66
C ILE A 148 2.73 4.48 -17.54
N LYS A 149 2.22 4.76 -18.74
CA LYS A 149 1.90 3.80 -19.80
C LYS A 149 2.52 4.32 -21.09
N PRO A 150 2.94 3.44 -22.02
CA PRO A 150 3.42 3.87 -23.32
C PRO A 150 2.48 4.89 -23.96
N GLY A 151 3.02 6.06 -24.30
CA GLY A 151 2.29 7.16 -24.92
C GLY A 151 1.50 8.05 -23.95
N MET A 152 1.33 7.69 -22.67
CA MET A 152 0.70 8.55 -21.67
C MET A 152 1.78 9.23 -20.84
N LEU A 153 2.14 10.44 -21.24
CA LEU A 153 3.13 11.27 -20.56
C LEU A 153 2.45 12.30 -19.65
N THR A 154 3.07 12.62 -18.53
CA THR A 154 2.62 13.69 -17.62
C THR A 154 3.77 14.65 -17.35
N LEU A 155 3.44 15.92 -17.13
CA LEU A 155 4.38 16.95 -16.70
C LEU A 155 4.13 17.29 -15.24
N SER A 156 5.19 17.27 -14.44
CA SER A 156 5.20 17.77 -13.06
C SER A 156 5.65 19.22 -13.08
N GLN A 157 4.83 20.09 -12.49
CA GLN A 157 5.06 21.53 -12.40
C GLN A 157 5.39 21.91 -10.96
N PRO A 158 6.40 22.76 -10.72
CA PRO A 158 6.62 23.31 -9.40
C PRO A 158 5.43 24.19 -9.00
N ALA A 159 4.80 23.88 -7.87
CA ALA A 159 3.74 24.68 -7.26
C ALA A 159 4.30 25.80 -6.37
N ILE A 160 5.56 25.69 -5.96
CA ILE A 160 6.25 26.67 -5.13
C ILE A 160 7.72 26.81 -5.55
N ARG A 161 8.34 27.94 -5.23
CA ARG A 161 9.80 28.09 -5.32
C ARG A 161 10.48 27.23 -4.25
N GLN A 162 11.72 26.82 -4.50
CA GLN A 162 12.53 26.07 -3.54
C GLN A 162 12.55 26.77 -2.17
N LEU A 163 12.18 26.04 -1.13
CA LEU A 163 12.18 26.54 0.25
C LEU A 163 13.58 26.52 0.87
N PHE A 164 14.40 25.55 0.46
CA PHE A 164 15.75 25.32 0.96
C PHE A 164 16.78 25.48 -0.16
N PRO A 165 18.07 25.68 0.15
CA PRO A 165 19.15 25.74 -0.85
C PRO A 165 19.48 24.33 -1.39
N THR A 166 18.49 23.68 -1.99
CA THR A 166 18.58 22.36 -2.62
C THR A 166 18.79 22.51 -4.12
N ARG A 167 19.15 21.41 -4.78
CA ARG A 167 19.29 21.39 -6.24
C ARG A 167 18.70 20.11 -6.77
N GLN A 168 17.87 20.24 -7.81
CA GLN A 168 17.24 19.09 -8.44
C GLN A 168 18.30 18.05 -8.88
N ALA A 169 18.04 16.77 -8.65
CA ALA A 169 18.98 15.68 -8.95
C ALA A 169 19.41 15.67 -10.43
N GLN A 170 18.45 15.83 -11.35
CA GLN A 170 18.70 15.92 -12.79
C GLN A 170 19.57 17.13 -13.14
N GLU A 171 19.36 18.27 -12.48
CA GLU A 171 20.20 19.46 -12.67
C GLU A 171 21.62 19.26 -12.13
N SER A 172 21.77 18.54 -11.01
CA SER A 172 23.10 18.12 -10.52
C SER A 172 23.84 17.28 -11.55
N LEU A 173 23.16 16.28 -12.15
CA LEU A 173 23.73 15.42 -13.19
C LEU A 173 24.10 16.20 -14.47
N LEU A 174 23.28 17.16 -14.87
CA LEU A 174 23.56 18.06 -16.00
C LEU A 174 24.83 18.88 -15.76
N ILE A 175 24.97 19.50 -14.57
CA ILE A 175 26.17 20.27 -14.22
C ILE A 175 27.41 19.38 -14.19
N TRP A 176 27.34 18.20 -13.55
CA TRP A 176 28.47 17.28 -13.44
C TRP A 176 28.89 16.66 -14.77
N SER A 177 27.96 16.55 -15.73
CA SER A 177 28.27 16.13 -17.10
C SER A 177 28.79 17.26 -18.00
N GLY A 178 28.94 18.49 -17.46
CA GLY A 178 29.47 19.64 -18.20
C GLY A 178 28.42 20.41 -19.01
N ASN A 179 27.12 20.19 -18.76
CA ASN A 179 26.01 20.88 -19.42
C ASN A 179 25.16 21.69 -18.41
N PRO A 180 25.63 22.88 -17.97
CA PRO A 180 25.01 23.63 -16.87
C PRO A 180 23.76 24.42 -17.31
N ILE A 181 22.90 23.83 -18.13
CA ILE A 181 21.60 24.42 -18.47
C ILE A 181 20.56 24.08 -17.39
N PRO A 182 19.61 24.99 -17.10
CA PRO A 182 18.52 24.68 -16.17
C PRO A 182 17.72 23.44 -16.62
N PHE A 183 17.35 22.56 -15.69
CA PHE A 183 16.66 21.32 -16.04
C PHE A 183 15.33 21.55 -16.78
N GLN A 184 14.58 22.59 -16.42
CA GLN A 184 13.38 23.00 -17.16
C GLN A 184 13.65 23.23 -18.65
N GLN A 185 14.78 23.87 -18.98
CA GLN A 185 15.16 24.16 -20.37
C GLN A 185 15.57 22.88 -21.10
N TYR A 186 16.28 21.98 -20.42
CA TYR A 186 16.59 20.64 -20.95
C TYR A 186 15.30 19.87 -21.24
N LEU A 187 14.37 19.82 -20.28
CA LEU A 187 13.08 19.16 -20.41
C LEU A 187 12.26 19.72 -21.57
N LYS A 188 12.13 21.06 -21.66
CA LYS A 188 11.38 21.72 -22.73
C LYS A 188 12.00 21.46 -24.11
N THR A 189 13.33 21.43 -24.21
CA THR A 189 14.03 21.06 -25.45
C THR A 189 13.77 19.61 -25.83
N ASN A 190 13.88 18.67 -24.87
CA ASN A 190 13.59 17.27 -25.09
C ASN A 190 12.14 17.05 -25.57
N TRP A 191 11.17 17.76 -24.99
CA TRP A 191 9.77 17.70 -25.44
C TRP A 191 9.58 18.26 -26.84
N ARG A 192 10.29 19.34 -27.21
CA ARG A 192 10.26 19.90 -28.56
C ARG A 192 10.79 18.92 -29.61
N GLU A 193 11.85 18.19 -29.27
CA GLU A 193 12.52 17.28 -30.20
C GLU A 193 11.82 15.91 -30.30
N ASN A 194 11.32 15.38 -29.18
CA ASN A 194 10.90 13.97 -29.09
C ASN A 194 9.38 13.77 -28.91
N MET A 195 8.67 14.77 -28.40
CA MET A 195 7.23 14.66 -28.07
C MET A 195 6.34 15.45 -29.03
N PHE A 196 6.81 16.60 -29.50
CA PHE A 196 6.07 17.46 -30.40
C PHE A 196 6.04 16.92 -31.83
N ALA A 197 4.86 16.46 -32.27
CA ALA A 197 4.57 16.24 -33.68
C ALA A 197 4.00 17.54 -34.24
N ASN A 198 4.70 18.20 -35.17
CA ASN A 198 4.25 19.45 -35.76
C ASN A 198 3.00 19.24 -36.63
N THR A 199 1.82 19.31 -36.02
CA THR A 199 0.51 19.10 -36.63
C THR A 199 -0.18 20.41 -37.08
N GLY A 200 0.56 21.53 -37.08
CA GLY A 200 0.06 22.86 -37.47
C GLY A 200 -0.12 23.83 -36.30
N GLU A 201 -0.07 23.37 -35.05
CA GLU A 201 0.09 24.22 -33.87
C GLU A 201 1.58 24.46 -33.57
N GLY A 202 1.96 25.68 -33.16
CA GLY A 202 3.33 25.96 -32.74
C GLY A 202 3.69 25.27 -31.42
N PHE A 203 4.97 24.92 -31.24
CA PHE A 203 5.45 24.20 -30.05
C PHE A 203 5.09 24.89 -28.72
N GLU A 204 5.10 26.22 -28.67
CA GLU A 204 4.79 26.95 -27.43
C GLU A 204 3.33 26.75 -27.00
N ASN A 205 2.39 26.72 -27.96
CA ASN A 205 0.98 26.43 -27.66
C ASN A 205 0.80 24.98 -27.21
N PHE A 206 1.49 24.04 -27.87
CA PHE A 206 1.50 22.63 -27.49
C PHE A 206 2.02 22.45 -26.05
N TRP A 207 3.16 23.07 -25.72
CA TRP A 207 3.76 22.99 -24.39
C TRP A 207 2.83 23.55 -23.31
N ILE A 208 2.24 24.74 -23.53
CA ILE A 208 1.29 25.34 -22.58
C ILE A 208 0.07 24.43 -22.39
N LYS A 209 -0.45 23.84 -23.46
CA LYS A 209 -1.58 22.91 -23.38
C LYS A 209 -1.24 21.65 -22.56
N CYS A 210 -0.07 21.05 -22.79
CA CYS A 210 0.37 19.90 -22.00
C CYS A 210 0.53 20.23 -20.51
N LEU A 211 1.01 21.43 -20.18
CA LEU A 211 1.07 21.90 -18.80
C LEU A 211 -0.31 22.11 -18.19
N GLN A 212 -1.25 22.68 -18.95
CA GLN A 212 -2.62 22.92 -18.49
C GLN A 212 -3.38 21.62 -18.27
N ASP A 213 -3.29 20.67 -19.21
CA ASP A 213 -3.99 19.40 -19.16
C ASP A 213 -3.32 18.42 -18.18
N GLY A 214 -2.03 18.60 -17.89
CA GLY A 214 -1.21 17.74 -17.01
C GLY A 214 -0.86 16.38 -17.62
N VAL A 215 -1.55 15.96 -18.68
CA VAL A 215 -1.33 14.71 -19.41
C VAL A 215 -1.26 14.98 -20.92
N TYR A 216 -0.33 14.30 -21.58
CA TYR A 216 -0.21 14.25 -23.03
C TYR A 216 -0.27 12.80 -23.51
N ASN A 217 -1.30 12.50 -24.31
CA ASN A 217 -1.48 11.18 -24.91
C ASN A 217 -0.90 11.17 -26.33
N LYS A 218 0.34 10.69 -26.46
CA LYS A 218 0.99 10.41 -27.73
C LYS A 218 0.45 9.11 -28.30
N ASN A 219 0.07 9.14 -29.58
CA ASN A 219 -0.24 7.92 -30.32
C ASN A 219 1.02 7.05 -30.41
N VAL A 220 1.01 5.91 -29.72
CA VAL A 220 2.07 4.91 -29.79
C VAL A 220 1.53 3.63 -30.41
N ASN A 221 2.34 2.98 -31.24
CA ASN A 221 2.01 1.65 -31.73
C ASN A 221 1.96 0.69 -30.54
N ARG A 222 0.85 -0.04 -30.41
CA ARG A 222 0.74 -1.11 -29.42
C ARG A 222 1.87 -2.10 -29.63
N LYS A 223 2.54 -2.49 -28.55
CA LYS A 223 3.54 -3.57 -28.63
C LYS A 223 2.81 -4.85 -29.03
N SER A 224 3.43 -5.64 -29.90
CA SER A 224 2.96 -6.99 -30.21
C SER A 224 2.90 -7.79 -28.91
N GLN A 225 1.76 -8.44 -28.65
CA GLN A 225 1.66 -9.32 -27.49
C GLN A 225 2.64 -10.49 -27.69
N PRO A 226 3.58 -10.72 -26.76
CA PRO A 226 4.48 -11.85 -26.86
C PRO A 226 3.69 -13.16 -26.79
N ALA A 227 4.05 -14.13 -27.63
CA ALA A 227 3.50 -15.47 -27.52
C ALA A 227 4.00 -16.13 -26.23
N PHE A 228 3.11 -16.81 -25.52
CA PHE A 228 3.48 -17.57 -24.33
C PHE A 228 4.45 -18.70 -24.70
N GLN A 229 5.49 -18.87 -23.88
CA GLN A 229 6.45 -19.96 -23.99
C GLN A 229 6.31 -20.86 -22.76
N SER A 230 6.12 -22.16 -22.99
CA SER A 230 5.96 -23.16 -21.91
C SER A 230 7.28 -23.68 -21.34
N THR A 231 8.41 -23.18 -21.82
CA THR A 231 9.74 -23.57 -21.34
C THR A 231 9.86 -23.31 -19.83
N GLY A 232 10.27 -24.33 -19.07
CA GLY A 232 10.39 -24.27 -17.60
C GLY A 232 9.08 -24.53 -16.83
N LEU A 233 7.96 -24.79 -17.51
CA LEU A 233 6.68 -25.02 -16.82
C LEU A 233 6.66 -26.32 -16.01
N GLU A 234 7.23 -27.40 -16.54
CA GLU A 234 7.34 -28.68 -15.81
C GLU A 234 8.22 -28.55 -14.56
N GLU A 235 9.33 -27.82 -14.68
CA GLU A 235 10.22 -27.51 -13.56
C GLU A 235 9.50 -26.65 -12.51
N ALA A 236 8.73 -25.65 -12.93
CA ALA A 236 7.94 -24.81 -12.02
C ALA A 236 6.90 -25.62 -11.22
N PHE A 237 6.29 -26.64 -11.83
CA PHE A 237 5.40 -27.56 -11.10
C PHE A 237 6.15 -28.52 -10.17
N ALA A 238 7.35 -28.95 -10.55
CA ALA A 238 8.18 -29.83 -9.75
C ALA A 238 8.77 -29.14 -8.51
N ASP A 239 9.09 -27.85 -8.64
CA ASP A 239 9.74 -27.02 -7.61
C ASP A 239 8.74 -26.34 -6.67
N PHE A 240 7.45 -26.69 -6.77
CA PHE A 240 6.44 -26.14 -5.87
C PHE A 240 6.75 -26.58 -4.43
N PRO A 241 6.92 -25.65 -3.48
CA PRO A 241 7.37 -25.99 -2.14
C PRO A 241 6.40 -26.96 -1.46
N GLY A 242 6.94 -28.01 -0.86
CA GLY A 242 6.17 -28.97 -0.06
C GLY A 242 5.87 -28.43 1.34
N ASN A 243 4.97 -29.10 2.06
CA ASN A 243 4.62 -28.70 3.43
C ASN A 243 5.84 -28.72 4.35
N SER A 244 6.08 -27.61 5.03
CA SER A 244 7.09 -27.45 6.07
C SER A 244 6.43 -27.46 7.45
N ASN A 245 7.14 -27.99 8.46
CA ASN A 245 6.74 -27.87 9.86
C ASN A 245 7.20 -26.55 10.50
N LYS A 246 7.95 -25.71 9.77
CA LYS A 246 8.41 -24.40 10.24
C LYS A 246 7.36 -23.33 9.97
N PHE A 247 7.36 -22.28 10.78
CA PHE A 247 6.56 -21.09 10.49
C PHE A 247 7.06 -20.40 9.21
N GLU A 248 6.10 -19.99 8.38
CA GLU A 248 6.34 -19.13 7.22
C GLU A 248 6.11 -17.68 7.62
N LEU A 249 7.11 -16.82 7.41
CA LEU A 249 7.03 -15.38 7.61
C LEU A 249 6.75 -14.69 6.28
N SER A 250 5.59 -14.06 6.17
CA SER A 250 5.15 -13.27 5.02
C SER A 250 5.40 -11.78 5.25
N PHE A 251 5.97 -11.11 4.25
CA PHE A 251 6.27 -9.68 4.28
C PHE A 251 5.21 -8.91 3.49
N TYR A 252 4.77 -7.79 4.06
CA TYR A 252 3.86 -6.87 3.38
C TYR A 252 4.26 -5.41 3.69
N TYR A 253 3.65 -4.47 2.99
CA TYR A 253 3.74 -3.06 3.30
C TYR A 253 2.38 -2.55 3.78
N LYS A 254 2.37 -1.75 4.83
CA LYS A 254 1.15 -1.06 5.27
C LYS A 254 0.78 0.06 4.31
N VAL A 255 -0.51 0.36 4.24
CA VAL A 255 -1.05 1.45 3.39
C VAL A 255 -0.50 2.82 3.79
N GLY A 256 -0.26 3.06 5.09
CA GLY A 256 0.28 4.31 5.61
C GLY A 256 1.74 4.56 5.17
N PRO A 257 2.75 4.18 5.97
CA PRO A 257 4.15 4.52 5.67
C PRO A 257 4.75 3.76 4.47
N GLY A 258 4.06 2.76 3.91
CA GLY A 258 4.50 2.02 2.72
C GLY A 258 5.85 1.36 2.94
N SER A 259 6.79 1.59 2.03
CA SER A 259 8.17 1.08 2.12
C SER A 259 9.05 1.75 3.17
N GLY A 260 8.51 2.66 3.97
CA GLY A 260 9.28 3.49 4.93
C GLY A 260 9.84 4.78 4.32
N LYS A 261 9.69 4.97 3.00
CA LYS A 261 10.00 6.25 2.32
C LYS A 261 9.22 7.42 2.94
N HIS A 262 7.97 7.17 3.33
CA HIS A 262 7.10 8.17 3.96
C HIS A 262 7.01 8.01 5.48
N ALA A 263 7.97 7.33 6.12
CA ALA A 263 7.95 7.12 7.57
C ALA A 263 7.96 8.43 8.38
N ASN A 264 8.49 9.52 7.83
CA ASN A 264 8.45 10.83 8.49
C ASN A 264 7.15 11.61 8.25
N ASN A 265 6.16 11.04 7.55
CA ASN A 265 4.87 11.68 7.38
C ASN A 265 3.97 11.33 8.57
N PRO A 266 3.70 12.28 9.49
CA PRO A 266 2.96 11.99 10.71
C PRO A 266 1.49 11.62 10.43
N TRP A 267 0.88 12.13 9.34
CA TRP A 267 -0.47 11.72 8.94
C TRP A 267 -0.54 10.22 8.61
N LEU A 268 0.51 9.70 7.97
CA LEU A 268 0.56 8.28 7.58
C LEU A 268 0.99 7.36 8.73
N GLN A 269 1.68 7.89 9.75
CA GLN A 269 2.00 7.15 10.97
C GLN A 269 0.79 7.00 11.88
N GLU A 270 -0.02 8.06 12.03
CA GLU A 270 -1.26 8.01 12.81
C GLU A 270 -2.36 7.21 12.08
N LEU A 271 -2.34 7.17 10.74
CA LEU A 271 -3.34 6.47 9.93
C LEU A 271 -3.51 5.01 10.38
N PRO A 272 -4.68 4.61 10.89
CA PRO A 272 -4.87 3.25 11.37
C PRO A 272 -4.85 2.25 10.22
N ASP A 273 -4.11 1.16 10.40
CA ASP A 273 -4.06 0.06 9.45
C ASP A 273 -5.48 -0.45 9.11
N PRO A 274 -5.81 -0.69 7.83
CA PRO A 274 -7.17 -1.04 7.43
C PRO A 274 -7.62 -2.43 7.90
N VAL A 275 -6.70 -3.28 8.33
CA VAL A 275 -6.99 -4.62 8.85
C VAL A 275 -7.00 -4.58 10.38
N THR A 276 -5.88 -4.22 10.99
CA THR A 276 -5.69 -4.34 12.45
C THR A 276 -6.18 -3.12 13.24
N ARG A 277 -6.37 -1.98 12.56
CA ARG A 277 -6.68 -0.67 13.17
C ARG A 277 -5.58 -0.14 14.11
N SER A 278 -4.36 -0.64 13.95
CA SER A 278 -3.19 -0.13 14.67
C SER A 278 -2.55 1.05 13.94
N ALA A 279 -2.20 2.08 14.70
CA ALA A 279 -1.38 3.21 14.29
C ALA A 279 0.05 3.09 14.83
N TRP A 280 0.96 3.89 14.29
CA TRP A 280 2.37 4.06 14.67
C TRP A 280 3.28 2.84 14.52
N ASP A 281 2.95 1.66 15.04
CA ASP A 281 3.88 0.52 15.08
C ASP A 281 3.65 -0.52 13.97
N ASN A 282 4.66 -1.36 13.71
CA ASN A 282 4.46 -2.69 13.17
C ASN A 282 4.46 -3.77 14.28
N TYR A 283 3.99 -4.96 13.92
CA TYR A 283 3.76 -6.10 14.80
C TYR A 283 3.85 -7.38 13.98
N LEU A 284 4.01 -8.51 14.68
CA LEU A 284 3.93 -9.85 14.10
C LEU A 284 2.48 -10.34 14.19
N CYS A 285 1.80 -10.40 13.05
CA CYS A 285 0.48 -11.01 12.95
C CYS A 285 0.59 -12.52 13.09
N VAL A 286 -0.27 -13.09 13.94
CA VAL A 286 -0.38 -14.55 14.16
C VAL A 286 -1.84 -14.98 14.09
N SER A 287 -2.09 -16.22 13.71
CA SER A 287 -3.44 -16.78 13.70
C SER A 287 -3.97 -17.01 15.13
N PRO A 288 -5.30 -16.99 15.35
CA PRO A 288 -5.88 -17.36 16.64
C PRO A 288 -5.47 -18.77 17.08
N GLY A 289 -5.36 -19.70 16.14
CA GLY A 289 -4.93 -21.08 16.40
C GLY A 289 -3.48 -21.18 16.86
N ASP A 290 -2.55 -20.45 16.22
CA ASP A 290 -1.14 -20.42 16.63
C ASP A 290 -0.95 -19.67 17.94
N ALA A 291 -1.71 -18.58 18.15
CA ALA A 291 -1.71 -17.84 19.41
C ALA A 291 -2.14 -18.72 20.59
N SER A 292 -3.23 -19.47 20.42
CA SER A 292 -3.71 -20.43 21.43
C SER A 292 -2.69 -21.55 21.70
N ALA A 293 -2.09 -22.11 20.65
CA ALA A 293 -1.11 -23.19 20.78
C ALA A 293 0.20 -22.77 21.48
N ASN A 294 0.58 -21.49 21.38
CA ASN A 294 1.84 -20.97 21.92
C ASN A 294 1.67 -20.04 23.14
N ASP A 295 0.45 -19.90 23.69
CA ASP A 295 0.09 -18.91 24.72
C ASP A 295 0.57 -17.49 24.37
N TRP A 296 0.30 -17.06 23.14
CA TRP A 296 0.55 -15.68 22.72
C TRP A 296 -0.72 -14.85 22.78
N LYS A 297 -0.59 -13.62 23.26
CA LYS A 297 -1.66 -12.61 23.30
C LYS A 297 -1.24 -11.37 22.55
N THR A 298 -2.22 -10.61 22.05
CA THR A 298 -1.93 -9.30 21.46
C THR A 298 -1.19 -8.42 22.47
N GLY A 299 -0.02 -7.93 22.07
CA GLY A 299 0.89 -7.16 22.91
C GLY A 299 1.99 -7.96 23.60
N ASP A 300 1.97 -9.29 23.56
CA ASP A 300 3.13 -10.08 24.04
C ASP A 300 4.35 -9.82 23.15
N LEU A 301 5.53 -9.67 23.76
CA LEU A 301 6.78 -9.54 23.01
C LEU A 301 7.39 -10.91 22.70
N VAL A 302 7.64 -11.17 21.42
CA VAL A 302 8.31 -12.37 20.94
C VAL A 302 9.61 -12.02 20.23
N SER A 303 10.57 -12.93 20.33
CA SER A 303 11.86 -12.89 19.64
C SER A 303 11.80 -13.83 18.44
N VAL A 304 11.99 -13.27 17.24
CA VAL A 304 12.03 -14.01 15.96
C VAL A 304 13.49 -14.33 15.63
N ASP A 305 13.80 -15.62 15.51
CA ASP A 305 15.15 -16.16 15.26
C ASP A 305 16.25 -15.61 16.19
N ASN A 306 15.88 -15.20 17.41
CA ASN A 306 16.79 -14.54 18.36
C ASN A 306 17.47 -13.27 17.82
N LYS A 307 16.87 -12.63 16.80
CA LYS A 307 17.40 -11.42 16.15
C LYS A 307 16.57 -10.18 16.43
N ILE A 308 15.25 -10.27 16.28
CA ILE A 308 14.35 -9.12 16.43
C ILE A 308 13.25 -9.44 17.44
N THR A 309 13.06 -8.53 18.39
CA THR A 309 11.93 -8.56 19.33
C THR A 309 10.81 -7.66 18.83
N ILE A 310 9.59 -8.19 18.71
CA ILE A 310 8.43 -7.49 18.14
C ILE A 310 7.15 -7.86 18.91
N PRO A 311 6.18 -6.94 19.08
CA PRO A 311 4.86 -7.29 19.62
C PRO A 311 4.06 -8.21 18.70
N VAL A 312 3.34 -9.15 19.31
CA VAL A 312 2.35 -10.00 18.64
C VAL A 312 1.04 -9.24 18.47
N PHE A 313 0.38 -9.44 17.33
CA PHE A 313 -1.02 -9.10 17.10
C PHE A 313 -1.78 -10.35 16.65
N VAL A 314 -2.79 -10.79 17.42
CA VAL A 314 -3.62 -11.93 17.05
C VAL A 314 -4.65 -11.48 16.01
N GLN A 315 -4.51 -11.97 14.77
CA GLN A 315 -5.27 -11.51 13.61
C GLN A 315 -6.26 -12.60 13.16
N PRO A 316 -7.58 -12.39 13.35
CA PRO A 316 -8.60 -13.26 12.76
C PRO A 316 -8.46 -13.35 11.22
N GLY A 317 -8.61 -14.54 10.66
CA GLY A 317 -8.41 -14.82 9.23
C GLY A 317 -6.96 -15.00 8.78
N GLN A 318 -5.98 -14.90 9.68
CA GLN A 318 -4.60 -15.27 9.38
C GLN A 318 -4.49 -16.81 9.28
N ALA A 319 -3.84 -17.30 8.22
CA ALA A 319 -3.64 -18.74 8.01
C ALA A 319 -2.73 -19.34 9.09
N LYS A 320 -3.10 -20.52 9.61
CA LYS A 320 -2.31 -21.24 10.61
C LYS A 320 -0.94 -21.67 10.05
N GLY A 321 0.11 -21.56 10.86
CA GLY A 321 1.49 -21.84 10.44
C GLY A 321 2.14 -20.69 9.66
N THR A 322 1.40 -19.59 9.43
CA THR A 322 1.91 -18.38 8.78
C THR A 322 1.91 -17.21 9.74
N LEU A 323 2.98 -16.42 9.68
CA LEU A 323 3.16 -15.19 10.41
C LEU A 323 3.28 -14.06 9.38
N SER A 324 2.86 -12.85 9.73
CA SER A 324 2.98 -11.72 8.81
C SER A 324 3.53 -10.49 9.50
N VAL A 325 4.48 -9.81 8.84
CA VAL A 325 5.11 -8.61 9.39
C VAL A 325 5.21 -7.53 8.32
N ALA A 326 4.92 -6.29 8.72
CA ALA A 326 5.05 -5.14 7.84
C ALA A 326 6.52 -4.69 7.74
N LEU A 327 7.02 -4.54 6.52
CA LEU A 327 8.22 -3.78 6.20
C LEU A 327 7.91 -2.28 6.21
N GLY A 328 8.96 -1.42 6.17
CA GLY A 328 8.80 0.03 6.16
C GLY A 328 8.83 0.72 7.54
N TYR A 329 9.18 -0.04 8.58
CA TYR A 329 9.37 0.43 9.97
C TYR A 329 10.80 0.19 10.47
N GLY A 330 11.11 0.66 11.68
CA GLY A 330 12.42 0.49 12.32
C GLY A 330 13.52 1.37 11.70
N ARG A 331 13.15 2.53 11.17
CA ARG A 331 14.11 3.49 10.60
C ARG A 331 14.92 4.16 11.70
N LYS A 332 16.23 4.26 11.49
CA LYS A 332 17.19 4.93 12.38
C LYS A 332 17.35 6.41 12.03
N ALA A 333 17.09 6.77 10.78
CA ALA A 333 17.21 8.13 10.25
C ALA A 333 15.98 8.50 9.42
N ALA A 334 14.78 8.46 10.03
CA ALA A 334 13.56 8.91 9.38
C ALA A 334 13.21 10.36 9.68
N GLY A 335 13.68 10.92 10.80
CA GLY A 335 13.20 12.19 11.34
C GLY A 335 12.15 12.00 12.44
N LYS A 336 11.62 13.11 12.94
CA LYS A 336 10.89 13.16 14.23
C LYS A 336 9.68 12.23 14.34
N ALA A 337 8.99 11.94 13.23
CA ALA A 337 7.77 11.14 13.27
C ALA A 337 8.02 9.62 13.10
N GLY A 338 9.11 9.22 12.44
CA GLY A 338 9.33 7.82 12.06
C GLY A 338 10.56 7.15 12.68
N GLU A 339 11.43 7.91 13.35
CA GLU A 339 12.66 7.40 13.92
C GLU A 339 12.38 6.51 15.14
N GLY A 340 12.93 5.30 15.13
CA GLY A 340 12.75 4.31 16.20
C GLY A 340 11.33 3.73 16.30
N VAL A 341 10.47 4.01 15.32
CA VAL A 341 9.09 3.53 15.30
C VAL A 341 9.04 2.13 14.65
N GLY A 342 8.58 1.13 15.42
CA GLY A 342 8.55 -0.27 15.00
C GLY A 342 9.93 -0.92 14.82
N GLN A 343 9.97 -2.02 14.06
CA GLN A 343 11.15 -2.87 13.85
C GLN A 343 11.43 -3.08 12.36
N ASN A 344 12.71 -3.13 11.97
CA ASN A 344 13.11 -3.34 10.57
C ASN A 344 13.33 -4.83 10.27
N PHE A 345 12.52 -5.41 9.39
CA PHE A 345 12.60 -6.81 8.97
C PHE A 345 13.28 -7.02 7.60
N ALA A 346 13.89 -5.99 6.99
CA ALA A 346 14.51 -6.09 5.67
C ALA A 346 15.54 -7.23 5.56
N SER A 347 16.33 -7.48 6.62
CA SER A 347 17.35 -8.54 6.67
C SER A 347 16.80 -9.97 6.67
N PHE A 348 15.49 -10.15 6.92
CA PHE A 348 14.84 -11.46 6.82
C PHE A 348 14.41 -11.80 5.39
N VAL A 349 14.30 -10.80 4.51
CA VAL A 349 13.92 -11.03 3.11
C VAL A 349 15.07 -11.74 2.39
N ARG A 350 14.79 -12.93 1.85
CA ARG A 350 15.78 -13.73 1.11
C ARG A 350 15.65 -13.51 -0.39
N ALA A 351 16.72 -13.77 -1.12
CA ALA A 351 16.66 -13.89 -2.57
C ALA A 351 16.81 -15.35 -3.00
N GLU A 352 15.93 -15.77 -3.89
CA GLU A 352 15.95 -17.09 -4.52
C GLU A 352 15.87 -16.90 -6.03
N LYS A 353 16.72 -17.61 -6.77
CA LYS A 353 16.84 -17.50 -8.24
C LYS A 353 16.99 -16.04 -8.73
N GLY A 354 17.63 -15.19 -7.93
CA GLY A 354 17.88 -13.79 -8.26
C GLY A 354 16.72 -12.82 -7.98
N ASN A 355 15.62 -13.28 -7.35
CA ASN A 355 14.47 -12.46 -6.97
C ASN A 355 14.27 -12.46 -5.45
N ARG A 356 13.92 -11.32 -4.87
CA ARG A 356 13.54 -11.23 -3.45
C ARG A 356 12.21 -11.94 -3.21
N GLN A 357 12.14 -12.74 -2.17
CA GLN A 357 10.94 -13.50 -1.82
C GLN A 357 10.09 -12.73 -0.80
N ASN A 358 8.77 -12.74 -1.02
CA ASN A 358 7.81 -12.12 -0.11
C ASN A 358 7.49 -13.03 1.10
N ILE A 359 7.96 -14.27 1.07
CA ILE A 359 7.77 -15.26 2.13
C ILE A 359 9.12 -15.92 2.40
N THR A 360 9.40 -16.22 3.67
CA THR A 360 10.56 -17.01 4.06
C THR A 360 10.23 -17.93 5.23
N SER A 361 10.96 -19.02 5.41
CA SER A 361 10.84 -19.81 6.64
C SER A 361 11.72 -19.24 7.74
N ILE A 362 11.18 -19.21 8.95
CA ILE A 362 11.93 -18.87 10.17
C ILE A 362 12.22 -20.11 11.01
N GLU A 363 13.22 -20.03 11.87
CA GLU A 363 13.66 -21.15 12.71
C GLU A 363 12.89 -21.22 14.02
N SER A 364 12.64 -20.08 14.67
CA SER A 364 11.98 -20.03 15.97
C SER A 364 11.29 -18.71 16.26
N VAL A 365 10.21 -18.79 17.04
CA VAL A 365 9.54 -17.65 17.68
C VAL A 365 9.43 -17.95 19.15
N THR A 366 10.08 -17.15 20.00
CA THR A 366 10.14 -17.40 21.44
C THR A 366 9.57 -16.23 22.23
N LYS A 367 8.72 -16.53 23.23
CA LYS A 367 8.15 -15.50 24.11
C LYS A 367 9.25 -14.94 25.02
N THR A 368 9.39 -13.62 25.07
CA THR A 368 10.46 -12.95 25.86
C THR A 368 10.05 -12.68 27.31
N GLY A 369 8.76 -12.77 27.62
CA GLY A 369 8.18 -12.41 28.92
C GLY A 369 7.81 -10.92 29.06
N GLY A 370 8.20 -10.07 28.10
CA GLY A 370 7.79 -8.67 28.05
C GLY A 370 6.45 -8.44 27.35
N THR A 371 5.86 -7.27 27.57
CA THR A 371 4.63 -6.82 26.89
C THR A 371 4.81 -5.42 26.31
N TYR A 372 3.98 -5.10 25.31
CA TYR A 372 3.99 -3.85 24.58
C TYR A 372 2.57 -3.47 24.17
N SER A 373 2.09 -2.29 24.57
CA SER A 373 0.76 -1.82 24.22
C SER A 373 0.72 -1.30 22.78
N LEU A 374 -0.08 -1.89 21.91
CA LEU A 374 -0.29 -1.41 20.54
C LEU A 374 -1.33 -0.28 20.51
N ALA A 375 -1.06 0.78 19.73
CA ALA A 375 -1.97 1.93 19.59
C ALA A 375 -3.12 1.58 18.63
N LEU A 376 -4.17 0.95 19.16
CA LEU A 376 -5.35 0.54 18.41
C LEU A 376 -6.45 1.60 18.50
N THR A 377 -6.99 2.02 17.35
CA THR A 377 -8.14 2.95 17.31
C THR A 377 -9.50 2.23 17.37
N GLN A 378 -9.50 0.89 17.38
CA GLN A 378 -10.70 0.10 17.48
C GLN A 378 -10.45 -1.11 18.39
N MET A 379 -11.25 -1.22 19.44
CA MET A 379 -11.12 -2.28 20.46
C MET A 379 -12.08 -3.45 20.26
N HIS A 380 -13.28 -3.19 19.73
CA HIS A 380 -14.26 -4.23 19.45
C HIS A 380 -14.19 -4.64 17.99
N HIS A 381 -13.97 -5.93 17.74
CA HIS A 381 -13.76 -6.44 16.39
C HIS A 381 -15.00 -7.11 15.78
N SER A 382 -16.03 -7.41 16.58
CA SER A 382 -17.31 -7.99 16.14
C SER A 382 -18.43 -6.93 16.17
N MET A 383 -19.55 -7.20 15.49
CA MET A 383 -20.75 -6.36 15.59
C MET A 383 -21.59 -6.61 16.86
N GLU A 384 -21.23 -7.61 17.68
CA GLU A 384 -21.95 -7.99 18.91
C GLU A 384 -23.47 -8.23 18.67
N GLY A 385 -23.80 -8.85 17.53
CA GLY A 385 -25.18 -9.13 17.11
C GLY A 385 -25.99 -7.90 16.68
N ARG A 386 -25.36 -6.73 16.53
CA ARG A 386 -26.03 -5.50 16.10
C ARG A 386 -26.04 -5.38 14.57
N ALA A 387 -27.16 -4.95 14.01
CA ALA A 387 -27.31 -4.68 12.57
C ALA A 387 -26.64 -3.35 12.14
N ILE A 388 -25.33 -3.21 12.39
CA ILE A 388 -24.52 -2.03 12.04
C ILE A 388 -24.26 -2.00 10.54
N ILE A 389 -23.64 -3.06 10.02
CA ILE A 389 -23.48 -3.30 8.59
C ILE A 389 -24.50 -4.36 8.19
N ARG A 390 -25.25 -4.07 7.13
CA ARG A 390 -26.28 -4.93 6.57
C ARG A 390 -25.75 -5.49 5.26
N SER A 391 -25.67 -6.81 5.15
CA SER A 391 -25.16 -7.51 3.97
C SER A 391 -26.17 -8.53 3.48
N ALA A 392 -26.12 -8.80 2.17
CA ALA A 392 -26.86 -9.89 1.56
C ALA A 392 -26.07 -10.40 0.34
N PRO A 393 -26.10 -11.71 0.06
CA PRO A 393 -25.57 -12.24 -1.19
C PRO A 393 -26.26 -11.62 -2.39
N MET A 394 -25.53 -11.35 -3.48
CA MET A 394 -26.09 -10.80 -4.72
C MET A 394 -27.27 -11.64 -5.24
N ARG A 395 -27.22 -12.97 -5.11
CA ARG A 395 -28.30 -13.88 -5.52
C ARG A 395 -29.64 -13.64 -4.78
N GLU A 396 -29.59 -13.06 -3.58
CA GLU A 396 -30.78 -12.72 -2.78
C GLU A 396 -31.24 -11.30 -3.10
N PHE A 397 -30.30 -10.35 -3.21
CA PHE A 397 -30.58 -8.99 -3.67
C PHE A 397 -31.27 -8.94 -5.05
N LEU A 398 -30.87 -9.81 -5.99
CA LEU A 398 -31.50 -9.92 -7.32
C LEU A 398 -32.95 -10.42 -7.26
N LYS A 399 -33.34 -11.12 -6.20
CA LYS A 399 -34.73 -11.58 -5.98
C LYS A 399 -35.53 -10.51 -5.23
N ASP A 400 -34.91 -9.86 -4.25
CA ASP A 400 -35.50 -8.81 -3.44
C ASP A 400 -34.45 -7.71 -3.13
N PRO A 401 -34.61 -6.50 -3.67
CA PRO A 401 -33.71 -5.38 -3.37
C PRO A 401 -33.65 -4.98 -1.89
N ALA A 402 -34.60 -5.42 -1.06
CA ALA A 402 -34.60 -5.19 0.38
C ALA A 402 -33.81 -6.24 1.18
N ALA A 403 -33.25 -7.27 0.54
CA ALA A 403 -32.51 -8.34 1.21
C ALA A 403 -31.38 -7.78 2.10
N GLY A 404 -31.32 -8.26 3.35
CA GLY A 404 -30.41 -7.80 4.40
C GLY A 404 -30.81 -6.47 5.04
N ASN A 405 -31.84 -5.79 4.54
CA ASN A 405 -32.32 -4.49 5.01
C ASN A 405 -33.80 -4.48 5.39
N GLU A 406 -34.35 -5.64 5.78
CA GLU A 406 -35.77 -5.86 6.04
C GLU A 406 -36.31 -4.94 7.15
N MET A 407 -35.48 -4.67 8.16
CA MET A 407 -35.80 -3.76 9.27
C MET A 407 -36.09 -2.32 8.84
N HIS A 408 -35.60 -1.88 7.67
CA HIS A 408 -35.76 -0.49 7.23
C HIS A 408 -37.23 -0.11 7.05
N SER A 409 -38.07 -1.03 6.56
CA SER A 409 -39.50 -0.79 6.38
C SER A 409 -40.22 -0.57 7.71
N GLU A 410 -39.90 -1.38 8.72
CA GLU A 410 -40.48 -1.26 10.05
C GLU A 410 -40.02 0.03 10.76
N ILE A 411 -38.72 0.33 10.69
CA ILE A 411 -38.15 1.57 11.25
C ILE A 411 -38.81 2.78 10.60
N THR A 412 -38.96 2.81 9.29
CA THR A 412 -39.57 3.95 8.58
C THR A 412 -41.04 4.14 8.96
N LYS A 413 -41.79 3.06 9.18
CA LYS A 413 -43.21 3.12 9.61
C LYS A 413 -43.36 3.62 11.04
N THR A 414 -42.43 3.25 11.91
CA THR A 414 -42.49 3.55 13.35
C THR A 414 -41.75 4.84 13.72
N ASN A 415 -40.92 5.37 12.82
CA ASN A 415 -40.16 6.61 13.02
C ASN A 415 -41.10 7.81 13.16
N THR A 416 -41.36 8.18 14.42
CA THR A 416 -42.20 9.31 14.81
C THR A 416 -41.36 10.28 15.62
N SER A 417 -41.42 11.57 15.27
CA SER A 417 -40.79 12.64 16.05
C SER A 417 -41.85 13.52 16.68
N ILE A 418 -41.59 13.99 17.90
CA ILE A 418 -42.39 15.02 18.57
C ILE A 418 -42.08 16.42 17.99
N TYR A 419 -40.96 16.57 17.28
CA TYR A 419 -40.56 17.81 16.64
C TYR A 419 -41.25 17.99 15.28
N PRO A 420 -41.61 19.23 14.91
CA PRO A 420 -42.09 19.51 13.56
C PRO A 420 -40.99 19.20 12.53
N LYS A 421 -41.39 18.72 11.35
CA LYS A 421 -40.45 18.52 10.24
C LYS A 421 -39.91 19.86 9.79
N HIS A 422 -38.59 19.98 9.71
CA HIS A 422 -37.95 21.15 9.15
C HIS A 422 -38.19 21.22 7.63
N VAL A 423 -38.34 22.43 7.09
CA VAL A 423 -38.50 22.66 5.65
C VAL A 423 -37.29 23.44 5.15
N TYR A 424 -36.37 22.73 4.51
CA TYR A 424 -35.21 23.31 3.87
C TYR A 424 -35.66 24.09 2.61
N LYS A 425 -35.43 25.41 2.60
CA LYS A 425 -35.86 26.29 1.49
C LYS A 425 -34.86 26.34 0.34
N GLY A 426 -33.61 25.96 0.59
CA GLY A 426 -32.51 25.96 -0.36
C GLY A 426 -31.99 24.57 -0.64
N HIS A 427 -30.67 24.43 -0.66
CA HIS A 427 -30.02 23.13 -0.74
C HIS A 427 -30.28 22.32 0.54
N HIS A 428 -30.36 21.00 0.39
CA HIS A 428 -30.36 20.07 1.50
C HIS A 428 -29.27 19.04 1.19
N TRP A 429 -28.13 19.16 1.86
CA TRP A 429 -26.95 18.35 1.54
C TRP A 429 -27.08 16.94 2.13
N GLY A 430 -26.75 15.94 1.33
CA GLY A 430 -26.75 14.55 1.75
C GLY A 430 -25.54 13.80 1.19
N MET A 431 -25.06 12.82 1.94
CA MET A 431 -23.96 11.95 1.53
C MET A 431 -24.43 10.50 1.56
N ALA A 432 -24.23 9.79 0.45
CA ALA A 432 -24.47 8.35 0.35
C ALA A 432 -23.14 7.63 0.11
N ILE A 433 -22.85 6.61 0.93
CA ILE A 433 -21.63 5.82 0.84
C ILE A 433 -21.99 4.41 0.38
N ASP A 434 -21.48 4.03 -0.79
CA ASP A 434 -21.61 2.67 -1.33
C ASP A 434 -20.60 1.73 -0.66
N LEU A 435 -21.06 0.98 0.36
CA LEU A 435 -20.21 0.06 1.13
C LEU A 435 -19.69 -1.11 0.28
N SER A 436 -20.35 -1.48 -0.82
CA SER A 436 -19.91 -2.56 -1.70
C SER A 436 -18.59 -2.24 -2.42
N LYS A 437 -18.27 -0.95 -2.56
CA LYS A 437 -17.04 -0.45 -3.17
C LYS A 437 -15.98 -0.03 -2.15
N CYS A 438 -16.32 0.00 -0.87
CA CYS A 438 -15.40 0.40 0.19
C CYS A 438 -14.42 -0.73 0.50
N THR A 439 -13.22 -0.64 -0.07
CA THR A 439 -12.12 -1.58 0.21
C THR A 439 -11.41 -1.31 1.54
N GLY A 440 -11.69 -0.16 2.18
CA GLY A 440 -10.99 0.30 3.38
C GLY A 440 -9.64 0.92 3.11
N CYS A 441 -9.40 1.52 1.94
CA CYS A 441 -8.09 2.09 1.58
C CYS A 441 -7.62 3.28 2.45
N SER A 442 -8.47 3.80 3.34
CA SER A 442 -8.18 4.92 4.26
C SER A 442 -7.78 6.25 3.60
N ALA A 443 -7.88 6.38 2.27
CA ALA A 443 -7.60 7.63 1.57
C ALA A 443 -8.55 8.76 1.99
N CYS A 444 -9.81 8.44 2.28
CA CYS A 444 -10.79 9.42 2.78
C CYS A 444 -10.41 9.98 4.17
N VAL A 445 -9.75 9.19 5.02
CA VAL A 445 -9.28 9.62 6.34
C VAL A 445 -8.15 10.65 6.20
N VAL A 446 -7.16 10.36 5.37
CA VAL A 446 -6.04 11.28 5.11
C VAL A 446 -6.56 12.54 4.41
N ALA A 447 -7.44 12.42 3.41
CA ALA A 447 -8.00 13.57 2.70
C ALA A 447 -8.75 14.51 3.66
N CYS A 448 -9.60 13.96 4.54
CA CYS A 448 -10.30 14.75 5.55
C CYS A 448 -9.33 15.42 6.52
N THR A 449 -8.27 14.72 6.95
CA THR A 449 -7.24 15.26 7.84
C THR A 449 -6.50 16.44 7.22
N VAL A 450 -6.09 16.31 5.96
CA VAL A 450 -5.38 17.36 5.20
C VAL A 450 -6.29 18.57 4.96
N GLU A 451 -7.50 18.34 4.44
CA GLU A 451 -8.43 19.43 4.08
C GLU A 451 -8.87 20.24 5.31
N ASN A 452 -9.13 19.55 6.43
CA ASN A 452 -9.70 20.17 7.62
C ASN A 452 -8.66 20.55 8.68
N ASN A 453 -7.36 20.49 8.36
CA ASN A 453 -6.26 20.80 9.28
C ASN A 453 -6.34 20.02 10.61
N VAL A 454 -6.76 18.77 10.55
CA VAL A 454 -6.90 17.94 11.75
C VAL A 454 -5.49 17.63 12.29
N PRO A 455 -5.22 17.91 13.58
CA PRO A 455 -3.88 17.75 14.14
C PRO A 455 -3.51 16.27 14.27
N VAL A 456 -2.23 15.96 14.06
CA VAL A 456 -1.72 14.61 14.29
C VAL A 456 -1.57 14.34 15.78
N VAL A 457 -2.08 13.19 16.23
CA VAL A 457 -1.95 12.73 17.60
C VAL A 457 -0.84 11.70 17.74
N GLY A 458 0.09 11.97 18.67
CA GLY A 458 1.18 11.06 18.98
C GLY A 458 0.68 9.74 19.59
N ARG A 459 1.46 8.68 19.36
CA ARG A 459 1.21 7.30 19.84
C ARG A 459 0.65 7.20 21.27
N LYS A 460 1.20 7.97 22.21
CA LYS A 460 0.79 7.96 23.63
C LYS A 460 -0.68 8.35 23.84
N GLU A 461 -1.18 9.30 23.06
CA GLU A 461 -2.56 9.77 23.18
C GLU A 461 -3.51 8.90 22.35
N VAL A 462 -3.05 8.31 21.24
CA VAL A 462 -3.81 7.26 20.52
C VAL A 462 -4.05 6.04 21.43
N LEU A 463 -3.06 5.65 22.24
CA LEU A 463 -3.23 4.59 23.26
C LEU A 463 -4.31 4.92 24.31
N ARG A 464 -4.67 6.19 24.47
CA ARG A 464 -5.73 6.67 25.37
C ARG A 464 -7.04 6.90 24.64
N SER A 465 -7.15 6.49 23.38
CA SER A 465 -8.30 6.70 22.51
C SER A 465 -8.61 8.18 22.26
N HIS A 466 -7.55 8.99 22.07
CA HIS A 466 -7.64 10.42 21.75
C HIS A 466 -7.20 10.72 20.31
N GLU A 467 -7.23 9.74 19.40
CA GLU A 467 -6.95 9.99 17.99
C GLU A 467 -7.93 11.00 17.39
N MET A 468 -7.43 11.87 16.50
CA MET A 468 -8.24 12.91 15.88
C MET A 468 -8.50 12.55 14.42
N HIS A 469 -9.57 11.81 14.18
CA HIS A 469 -10.07 11.50 12.84
C HIS A 469 -11.58 11.75 12.75
N TRP A 470 -11.99 12.70 11.91
CA TRP A 470 -13.42 13.03 11.74
C TRP A 470 -14.19 12.02 10.89
N ILE A 471 -13.47 11.31 10.03
CA ILE A 471 -13.95 10.09 9.37
C ILE A 471 -13.05 8.95 9.78
N ARG A 472 -13.64 7.84 10.25
CA ARG A 472 -12.95 6.59 10.54
C ARG A 472 -13.49 5.48 9.66
N ILE A 473 -12.72 4.42 9.48
CA ILE A 473 -13.19 3.21 8.79
C ILE A 473 -13.29 2.11 9.84
N ASP A 474 -14.51 1.78 10.23
CA ASP A 474 -14.75 0.67 11.16
C ASP A 474 -14.63 -0.65 10.39
N ARG A 475 -14.02 -1.64 11.04
CA ARG A 475 -13.86 -3.00 10.50
C ARG A 475 -14.53 -4.02 11.41
N TYR A 476 -15.30 -4.94 10.87
CA TYR A 476 -15.96 -5.98 11.66
C TYR A 476 -15.65 -7.37 11.10
N TYR A 477 -15.45 -8.32 12.01
CA TYR A 477 -15.35 -9.74 11.72
C TYR A 477 -16.66 -10.44 12.10
N GLU A 478 -17.12 -11.34 11.24
CA GLU A 478 -18.29 -12.18 11.45
C GLU A 478 -17.95 -13.64 11.11
N GLY A 479 -18.49 -14.60 11.87
CA GLY A 479 -18.18 -16.02 11.73
C GLY A 479 -16.97 -16.49 12.55
N GLU A 480 -16.39 -17.61 12.15
CA GLU A 480 -15.27 -18.27 12.84
C GLU A 480 -13.97 -17.46 12.76
N ALA A 481 -13.20 -17.40 13.85
CA ALA A 481 -12.02 -16.55 13.94
C ALA A 481 -10.89 -16.97 12.97
N GLU A 482 -10.84 -18.24 12.59
CA GLU A 482 -9.91 -18.81 11.63
C GLU A 482 -10.19 -18.36 10.20
N ASN A 483 -11.46 -18.08 9.86
CA ASN A 483 -11.88 -17.65 8.53
C ASN A 483 -13.12 -16.74 8.58
N PRO A 484 -13.00 -15.52 9.12
CA PRO A 484 -14.12 -14.62 9.28
C PRO A 484 -14.43 -13.87 7.99
N GLU A 485 -15.68 -13.51 7.80
CA GLU A 485 -16.06 -12.46 6.85
C GLU A 485 -15.61 -11.09 7.39
N VAL A 486 -15.20 -10.19 6.49
CA VAL A 486 -14.68 -8.87 6.86
C VAL A 486 -15.52 -7.76 6.24
N TYR A 487 -16.15 -6.98 7.10
CA TYR A 487 -16.96 -5.83 6.72
C TYR A 487 -16.27 -4.52 7.06
N ARG A 488 -16.52 -3.50 6.23
CA ARG A 488 -15.90 -2.18 6.37
C ARG A 488 -16.95 -1.09 6.22
N GLN A 489 -16.93 -0.11 7.11
CA GLN A 489 -17.85 1.02 7.08
C GLN A 489 -17.12 2.32 7.41
N PRO A 490 -17.02 3.26 6.45
CA PRO A 490 -16.63 4.62 6.77
C PRO A 490 -17.72 5.28 7.62
N VAL A 491 -17.34 5.77 8.80
CA VAL A 491 -18.22 6.46 9.74
C VAL A 491 -17.67 7.86 9.98
N LEU A 492 -18.52 8.85 9.74
CA LEU A 492 -18.29 10.27 9.97
C LEU A 492 -19.49 10.88 10.71
N CYS A 493 -19.44 12.18 11.02
CA CYS A 493 -20.65 12.91 11.45
C CYS A 493 -21.73 12.76 10.38
N GLN A 494 -22.91 12.26 10.77
CA GLN A 494 -24.02 12.03 9.83
C GLN A 494 -24.86 13.28 9.58
N HIS A 495 -24.52 14.42 10.20
CA HIS A 495 -25.27 15.68 10.12
C HIS A 495 -26.79 15.45 10.33
N CYS A 496 -27.13 14.80 11.44
CA CYS A 496 -28.49 14.31 11.68
C CYS A 496 -29.51 15.46 11.74
N ASP A 497 -30.65 15.35 11.05
CA ASP A 497 -31.78 16.30 11.17
C ASP A 497 -32.21 16.54 12.63
N ASN A 498 -32.34 15.46 13.40
CA ASN A 498 -32.61 15.52 14.84
C ASN A 498 -31.31 15.28 15.61
N ALA A 499 -30.38 16.22 15.54
CA ALA A 499 -29.04 16.11 16.15
C ALA A 499 -29.10 16.14 17.69
N PRO A 500 -28.86 15.02 18.40
CA PRO A 500 -28.83 15.04 19.85
C PRO A 500 -27.62 15.80 20.42
N CYS A 501 -26.54 15.93 19.64
CA CYS A 501 -25.34 16.66 20.04
C CYS A 501 -25.56 18.17 20.15
N GLU A 502 -26.52 18.75 19.42
CA GLU A 502 -26.80 20.18 19.46
C GLU A 502 -27.57 20.57 20.72
N ASN A 503 -28.63 19.83 21.04
CA ASN A 503 -29.54 20.12 22.16
C ASN A 503 -28.85 20.11 23.52
N VAL A 504 -27.68 19.47 23.63
CA VAL A 504 -26.92 19.34 24.87
C VAL A 504 -25.79 20.36 24.98
N CYS A 505 -25.57 21.21 23.97
CA CYS A 505 -24.52 22.23 24.00
C CYS A 505 -24.97 23.46 24.80
N PRO A 506 -24.42 23.71 26.01
CA PRO A 506 -24.92 24.76 26.91
C PRO A 506 -24.67 26.18 26.39
N VAL A 507 -23.77 26.33 25.42
CA VAL A 507 -23.35 27.61 24.83
C VAL A 507 -23.75 27.75 23.37
N ALA A 508 -24.59 26.84 22.85
CA ALA A 508 -25.06 26.85 21.47
C ALA A 508 -23.94 26.97 20.40
N ALA A 509 -22.80 26.32 20.64
CA ALA A 509 -21.67 26.33 19.70
C ALA A 509 -21.90 25.42 18.48
N THR A 510 -22.87 24.51 18.57
CA THR A 510 -23.27 23.56 17.53
C THR A 510 -24.75 23.79 17.23
N THR A 511 -25.07 24.12 15.99
CA THR A 511 -26.42 24.40 15.49
C THR A 511 -26.55 23.95 14.04
N HIS A 512 -27.73 23.51 13.61
CA HIS A 512 -28.03 23.29 12.20
C HIS A 512 -27.91 24.57 11.38
N SER A 513 -27.50 24.42 10.13
CA SER A 513 -27.60 25.49 9.14
C SER A 513 -28.95 25.45 8.43
N ASP A 514 -29.24 26.46 7.61
CA ASP A 514 -30.44 26.46 6.75
C ASP A 514 -30.38 25.40 5.62
N GLU A 515 -29.24 24.72 5.44
CA GLU A 515 -28.99 23.71 4.39
C GLU A 515 -28.96 22.26 4.91
N GLY A 516 -29.23 22.06 6.20
CA GLY A 516 -28.95 20.81 6.93
C GLY A 516 -27.62 20.86 7.66
#